data_AF-A0A4Y8UT13-F1
#
_entry.id   AF-A0A4Y8UT13-F1
#
_cell.length_a   1.000
_cell.length_b   1.000
_cell.length_c   1.000
_cell.angle_alpha   90.00
_cell.angle_beta   90.00
_cell.angle_gamma   90.00
#
_symmetry.space_group_name_H-M   'P 1'
#
loop_
_entity.id
_entity.type
_entity.pdbx_description
1 polymer ?
#
loop_
_entity_poly.entity_id
_entity_poly.type
_entity_poly.pdbx_seq_one_letter_code
_entity_poly.pdbx_strand_id
1 'polypeptide(L)'
;MTINAQNALKVLSLVSLLALTACANQRAEQEALLAQQEAAAQAAELAERAELAELARLEAERNEQALREELERLRLESEALAIARESAEREAEQRARQAAELQRQQQQAEVARLQREQSERLAALERQLAATEETARRREQANARLAQAITAAEELLQMLASEQLKYENLDAQGNTVEPLQKALISELEARKNALVREAQALGN
;
A
#
# COMPACT_ATOMS: atom_id res chain seq x y z
N MET A 1 131.80 50.77 53.95
CA MET A 1 131.29 49.46 54.38
C MET A 1 129.82 49.38 53.94
N THR A 2 129.49 48.98 52.70
CA THR A 2 129.12 47.59 52.31
C THR A 2 128.25 46.93 53.39
N ILE A 3 126.92 46.87 53.28
CA ILE A 3 126.07 45.92 52.53
C ILE A 3 124.72 46.66 52.36
N ASN A 4 124.25 47.20 51.23
CA ASN A 4 124.07 46.72 49.84
C ASN A 4 123.22 45.45 49.70
N ALA A 5 122.13 45.58 48.92
CA ALA A 5 121.36 44.55 48.23
C ALA A 5 120.19 43.81 48.93
N GLN A 6 120.11 43.71 50.26
CA GLN A 6 119.11 42.80 50.87
C GLN A 6 117.68 43.36 51.00
N ASN A 7 117.51 44.68 51.10
CA ASN A 7 116.18 45.30 51.25
C ASN A 7 115.50 45.62 49.90
N ALA A 8 116.26 45.82 48.83
CA ALA A 8 115.70 46.02 47.48
C ALA A 8 115.09 44.72 46.92
N LEU A 9 115.70 43.56 47.21
CA LEU A 9 115.20 42.25 46.76
C LEU A 9 113.87 41.85 47.45
N LYS A 10 113.69 42.21 48.72
CA LYS A 10 112.47 41.91 49.49
C LYS A 10 111.28 42.78 49.07
N VAL A 11 111.50 44.04 48.70
CA VAL A 11 110.44 44.92 48.20
C VAL A 11 110.05 44.53 46.76
N LEU A 12 111.02 44.14 45.92
CA LEU A 12 110.73 43.66 44.56
C LEU A 12 110.00 42.30 44.57
N SER A 13 110.29 41.40 45.52
CA SER A 13 109.58 40.11 45.63
C SER A 13 108.16 40.26 46.19
N LEU A 14 107.91 41.26 47.05
CA LEU A 14 106.58 41.54 47.59
C LEU A 14 105.65 42.16 46.54
N VAL A 15 106.18 43.06 45.70
CA VAL A 15 105.42 43.68 44.60
C VAL A 15 105.11 42.67 43.49
N SER A 16 106.02 41.74 43.19
CA SER A 16 105.75 40.65 42.25
C SER A 16 104.72 39.63 42.78
N LEU A 17 104.69 39.34 44.09
CA LEU A 17 103.65 38.47 44.69
C LEU A 17 102.25 39.12 44.68
N LEU A 18 102.16 40.44 44.87
CA LEU A 18 100.91 41.20 44.84
C LEU A 18 100.32 41.36 43.43
N ALA A 19 101.17 41.37 42.38
CA ALA A 19 100.72 41.41 40.99
C ALA A 19 100.16 40.05 40.50
N LEU A 20 100.66 38.93 41.04
CA LEU A 20 100.20 37.58 40.68
C LEU A 20 98.84 37.22 41.31
N THR A 21 98.54 37.73 42.52
CA THR A 21 97.24 37.53 43.18
C THR A 21 96.14 38.42 42.58
N ALA A 22 96.47 39.62 42.13
CA ALA A 22 95.54 40.49 41.40
C ALA A 22 95.09 39.89 40.06
N CYS A 23 96.01 39.25 39.31
CA CYS A 23 95.68 38.57 38.06
C CYS A 23 94.91 37.25 38.26
N ALA A 24 95.10 36.55 39.39
CA ALA A 24 94.33 35.36 39.72
C ALA A 24 92.89 35.70 40.16
N ASN A 25 92.72 36.80 40.91
CA ASN A 25 91.39 37.30 41.30
C ASN A 25 90.60 37.82 40.09
N GLN A 26 91.26 38.53 39.18
CA GLN A 26 90.63 39.04 37.96
C GLN A 26 90.24 37.90 36.98
N ARG A 27 91.01 36.80 36.93
CA ARG A 27 90.64 35.60 36.15
C ARG A 27 89.46 34.84 36.78
N ALA A 28 89.45 34.68 38.11
CA ALA A 28 88.33 34.03 38.80
C ALA A 28 87.03 34.83 38.68
N GLU A 29 87.08 36.16 38.75
CA GLU A 29 85.91 37.03 38.51
C GLU A 29 85.43 36.96 37.05
N GLN A 30 86.36 36.89 36.08
CA GLN A 30 86.01 36.80 34.66
C GLN A 30 85.41 35.43 34.30
N GLU A 31 85.91 34.35 34.88
CA GLU A 31 85.34 33.00 34.72
C GLU A 31 83.97 32.88 35.41
N ALA A 32 83.78 33.50 36.58
CA ALA A 32 82.47 33.56 37.25
C ALA A 32 81.44 34.37 36.44
N LEU A 33 81.86 35.47 35.81
CA LEU A 33 81.01 36.27 34.91
C LEU A 33 80.62 35.51 33.64
N LEU A 34 81.54 34.75 33.03
CA LEU A 34 81.24 33.93 31.85
C LEU A 34 80.32 32.76 32.20
N ALA A 35 80.58 32.06 33.31
CA ALA A 35 79.69 31.00 33.80
C ALA A 35 78.29 31.53 34.14
N GLN A 36 78.19 32.75 34.66
CA GLN A 36 76.91 33.41 34.92
C GLN A 36 76.17 33.79 33.63
N GLN A 37 76.88 34.23 32.59
CA GLN A 37 76.29 34.54 31.28
C GLN A 37 75.81 33.28 30.55
N GLU A 38 76.59 32.19 30.59
CA GLU A 38 76.18 30.91 30.01
C GLU A 38 74.99 30.29 30.75
N ALA A 39 74.97 30.37 32.09
CA ALA A 39 73.82 29.97 32.89
C ALA A 39 72.58 30.83 32.58
N ALA A 40 72.75 32.14 32.37
CA ALA A 40 71.66 33.03 31.98
C ALA A 40 71.14 32.74 30.57
N ALA A 41 72.01 32.42 29.61
CA ALA A 41 71.63 32.05 28.26
C ALA A 41 70.89 30.71 28.22
N GLN A 42 71.35 29.71 28.97
CA GLN A 42 70.67 28.42 29.11
C GLN A 42 69.31 28.57 29.82
N ALA A 43 69.23 29.43 30.84
CA ALA A 43 67.97 29.73 31.52
C ALA A 43 66.96 30.42 30.58
N ALA A 44 67.43 31.32 29.71
CA ALA A 44 66.58 31.98 28.71
C ALA A 44 66.06 30.99 27.64
N GLU A 45 66.91 30.09 27.15
CA GLU A 45 66.51 29.06 26.17
C GLU A 45 65.51 28.06 26.78
N LEU A 46 65.71 27.65 28.04
CA LEU A 46 64.76 26.80 28.75
C LEU A 46 63.41 27.50 28.99
N ALA A 47 63.42 28.81 29.29
CA ALA A 47 62.21 29.60 29.43
C ALA A 47 61.44 29.72 28.10
N GLU A 48 62.13 29.99 26.99
CA GLU A 48 61.49 30.05 25.66
C GLU A 48 60.88 28.70 25.26
N ARG A 49 61.59 27.59 25.51
CA ARG A 49 61.06 26.24 25.27
C ARG A 49 59.85 25.92 26.16
N ALA A 50 59.84 26.39 27.41
CA ALA A 50 58.71 26.22 28.31
C ALA A 50 57.47 27.00 27.81
N GLU A 51 57.64 28.25 27.36
CA GLU A 51 56.56 29.05 26.78
C GLU A 51 55.98 28.41 25.51
N LEU A 52 56.84 27.93 24.60
CA LEU A 52 56.41 27.21 23.39
C LEU A 52 55.67 25.91 23.72
N ALA A 53 56.12 25.18 24.75
CA ALA A 53 55.46 23.96 25.20
C ALA A 53 54.08 24.28 25.79
N GLU A 54 53.94 25.34 26.59
CA GLU A 54 52.64 25.75 27.15
C GLU A 54 51.67 26.24 26.07
N LEU A 55 52.14 27.00 25.06
CA LEU A 55 51.33 27.38 23.91
C LEU A 55 50.84 26.16 23.11
N ALA A 56 51.73 25.19 22.84
CA ALA A 56 51.36 23.96 22.16
C ALA A 56 50.33 23.14 22.94
N ARG A 57 50.41 23.14 24.28
CA ARG A 57 49.41 22.48 25.15
C ARG A 57 48.06 23.17 25.10
N LEU A 58 48.04 24.50 25.17
CA LEU A 58 46.80 25.29 25.07
C LEU A 58 46.12 25.12 23.71
N GLU A 59 46.90 25.07 22.62
CA GLU A 59 46.36 24.79 21.28
C GLU A 59 45.82 23.37 21.16
N ALA A 60 46.53 22.38 21.70
CA ALA A 60 46.05 20.99 21.74
C ALA A 60 44.73 20.87 22.52
N GLU A 61 44.63 21.52 23.70
CA GLU A 61 43.40 21.53 24.50
C GLU A 61 42.22 22.19 23.76
N ARG A 62 42.46 23.30 23.07
CA ARG A 62 41.42 23.97 22.25
C ARG A 62 40.97 23.10 21.09
N ASN A 63 41.89 22.45 20.40
CA ASN A 63 41.58 21.55 19.29
C ASN A 63 40.80 20.32 19.78
N GLU A 64 41.16 19.77 20.93
CA GLU A 64 40.40 18.67 21.54
C GLU A 64 38.98 19.10 21.93
N GLN A 65 38.82 20.30 22.50
CA GLN A 65 37.50 20.83 22.85
C GLN A 65 36.64 21.06 21.61
N ALA A 66 37.19 21.68 20.56
CA ALA A 66 36.51 21.89 19.30
C ALA A 66 36.07 20.58 18.64
N LEU A 67 36.94 19.56 18.64
CA LEU A 67 36.61 18.23 18.11
C LEU A 67 35.48 17.56 18.91
N ARG A 68 35.49 17.67 20.25
CA ARG A 68 34.43 17.12 21.09
C ARG A 68 33.09 17.79 20.80
N GLU A 69 33.07 19.12 20.69
CA GLU A 69 31.86 19.86 20.35
C GLU A 69 31.31 19.48 18.96
N GLU A 70 32.18 19.32 17.97
CA GLU A 70 31.78 18.91 16.63
C GLU A 70 31.21 17.48 16.61
N LEU A 71 31.85 16.55 17.33
CA LEU A 71 31.35 15.18 17.48
C LEU A 71 30.00 15.14 18.18
N GLU A 72 29.78 15.93 19.23
CA GLU A 72 28.47 16.01 19.90
C GLU A 72 27.40 16.60 18.99
N ARG A 73 27.72 17.64 18.20
CA ARG A 73 26.77 18.18 17.21
C ARG A 73 26.38 17.14 16.17
N LEU A 74 27.35 16.40 15.62
CA LEU A 74 27.10 15.33 14.66
C LEU A 74 26.27 14.19 15.27
N ARG A 75 26.50 13.85 16.54
CA ARG A 75 25.68 12.86 17.27
C ARG A 75 24.24 13.30 17.37
N LEU A 76 23.99 14.53 17.85
CA LEU A 76 22.64 15.07 17.98
C LEU A 76 21.92 15.17 16.65
N GLU A 77 22.60 15.58 15.58
CA GLU A 77 22.01 15.64 14.24
C GLU A 77 21.68 14.24 13.72
N SER A 78 22.58 13.27 13.90
CA SER A 78 22.35 11.87 13.52
C SER A 78 21.15 11.27 14.27
N GLU A 79 21.05 11.52 15.57
CA GLU A 79 19.92 11.08 16.40
C GLU A 79 18.60 11.73 15.95
N ALA A 80 18.60 13.04 15.69
CA ALA A 80 17.42 13.74 15.18
C ALA A 80 16.96 13.19 13.82
N LEU A 81 17.91 12.90 12.92
CA LEU A 81 17.62 12.28 11.62
C LEU A 81 17.10 10.84 11.79
N ALA A 82 17.63 10.07 12.72
CA ALA A 82 17.16 8.72 13.01
C ALA A 82 15.70 8.73 13.51
N ILE A 83 15.38 9.62 14.45
CA ILE A 83 14.02 9.79 14.96
C ILE A 83 13.07 10.25 13.85
N ALA A 84 13.47 11.22 13.03
CA ALA A 84 12.66 11.73 11.93
C ALA A 84 12.37 10.64 10.88
N ARG A 85 13.35 9.80 10.57
CA ARG A 85 13.17 8.65 9.66
C ARG A 85 12.20 7.64 10.24
N GLU A 86 12.37 7.27 11.50
CA GLU A 86 11.46 6.33 12.16
C GLU A 86 10.01 6.85 12.19
N SER A 87 9.81 8.15 12.49
CA SER A 87 8.47 8.73 12.42
C SER A 87 7.90 8.73 11.00
N ALA A 88 8.71 9.05 10.00
CA ALA A 88 8.28 9.06 8.61
C ALA A 88 7.91 7.66 8.11
N GLU A 89 8.66 6.64 8.52
CA GLU A 89 8.36 5.23 8.23
C GLU A 89 7.04 4.79 8.86
N ARG A 90 6.82 5.11 10.15
CA ARG A 90 5.55 4.81 10.84
C ARG A 90 4.36 5.49 10.17
N GLU A 91 4.48 6.75 9.78
CA GLU A 91 3.43 7.47 9.06
C GLU A 91 3.19 6.91 7.65
N ALA A 92 4.25 6.50 6.94
CA ALA A 92 4.14 5.86 5.64
C ALA A 92 3.42 4.51 5.75
N GLU A 93 3.76 3.70 6.76
CA GLU A 93 3.06 2.45 7.04
C GLU A 93 1.59 2.67 7.36
N GLN A 94 1.25 3.65 8.21
CA GLN A 94 -0.13 3.95 8.54
C GLN A 94 -0.92 4.37 7.30
N ARG A 95 -0.35 5.24 6.46
CA ARG A 95 -0.97 5.64 5.18
C ARG A 95 -1.15 4.45 4.24
N ALA A 96 -0.16 3.57 4.15
CA ALA A 96 -0.25 2.36 3.33
C ALA A 96 -1.37 1.42 3.83
N ARG A 97 -1.51 1.24 5.14
CA ARG A 97 -2.59 0.44 5.74
C ARG A 97 -3.96 1.04 5.46
N GLN A 98 -4.13 2.34 5.68
CA GLN A 98 -5.39 3.05 5.39
C GLN A 98 -5.76 2.98 3.90
N ALA A 99 -4.79 3.16 3.00
CA ALA A 99 -5.02 3.03 1.56
C ALA A 99 -5.44 1.60 1.18
N ALA A 100 -4.79 0.58 1.75
CA ALA A 100 -5.14 -0.82 1.52
C ALA A 100 -6.54 -1.17 2.06
N GLU A 101 -6.93 -0.62 3.22
CA GLU A 101 -8.27 -0.80 3.78
C GLU A 101 -9.34 -0.15 2.90
N LEU A 102 -9.11 1.09 2.45
CA LEU A 102 -10.02 1.80 1.55
C LEU A 102 -10.18 1.03 0.23
N GLN A 103 -9.07 0.53 -0.33
CA GLN A 103 -9.11 -0.28 -1.55
C GLN A 103 -9.92 -1.56 -1.35
N ARG A 104 -9.74 -2.26 -0.22
CA ARG A 104 -10.54 -3.45 0.10
C ARG A 104 -12.02 -3.13 0.23
N GLN A 105 -12.38 -2.02 0.88
CA GLN A 105 -13.76 -1.57 1.00
C GLN A 105 -14.37 -1.25 -0.38
N GLN A 106 -13.62 -0.57 -1.26
CA GLN A 106 -14.06 -0.28 -2.62
C GLN A 106 -14.30 -1.56 -3.43
N GLN A 107 -13.37 -2.52 -3.37
CA GLN A 107 -13.52 -3.81 -4.04
C GLN A 107 -14.74 -4.59 -3.52
N GLN A 108 -14.95 -4.60 -2.20
CA GLN A 108 -16.12 -5.24 -1.60
C GLN A 108 -17.43 -4.56 -2.01
N ALA A 109 -17.46 -3.23 -2.05
CA ALA A 109 -18.62 -2.47 -2.50
C ALA A 109 -18.94 -2.73 -3.98
N GLU A 110 -17.92 -2.80 -4.83
CA GLU A 110 -18.08 -3.12 -6.25
C GLU A 110 -18.62 -4.53 -6.45
N VAL A 111 -18.04 -5.52 -5.77
CA VAL A 111 -18.51 -6.92 -5.81
C VAL A 111 -19.96 -7.00 -5.33
N ALA A 112 -20.30 -6.34 -4.21
CA ALA A 112 -21.66 -6.31 -3.68
C ALA A 112 -22.65 -5.65 -4.66
N ARG A 113 -22.25 -4.56 -5.34
CA ARG A 113 -23.08 -3.93 -6.37
C ARG A 113 -23.32 -4.88 -7.54
N LEU A 114 -22.27 -5.49 -8.08
CA LEU A 114 -22.38 -6.42 -9.20
C LEU A 114 -23.22 -7.65 -8.85
N GLN A 115 -23.10 -8.16 -7.62
CA GLN A 115 -23.93 -9.27 -7.14
C GLN A 115 -25.41 -8.88 -7.07
N ARG A 116 -25.73 -7.67 -6.58
CA ARG A 116 -27.12 -7.16 -6.56
C ARG A 116 -27.69 -7.05 -7.97
N GLU A 117 -26.98 -6.39 -8.88
CA GLU A 117 -27.41 -6.25 -10.28
C GLU A 117 -27.66 -7.61 -10.95
N GLN A 118 -26.76 -8.57 -10.75
CA GLN A 118 -26.94 -9.93 -11.27
C GLN A 118 -28.13 -10.65 -10.64
N SER A 119 -28.33 -10.52 -9.33
CA SER A 119 -29.47 -11.13 -8.63
C SER A 119 -30.81 -10.55 -9.09
N GLU A 120 -30.89 -9.25 -9.32
CA GLU A 120 -32.09 -8.57 -9.84
C GLU A 120 -32.40 -9.01 -11.27
N ARG A 121 -31.35 -9.11 -12.11
CA ARG A 121 -31.48 -9.62 -13.48
C ARG A 121 -31.95 -11.08 -13.48
N LEU A 122 -31.40 -11.93 -12.62
CA LEU A 122 -31.82 -13.32 -12.48
C LEU A 122 -33.31 -13.40 -12.08
N ALA A 123 -33.72 -12.66 -11.04
CA ALA A 123 -35.11 -12.63 -10.59
C ALA A 123 -36.07 -12.07 -11.65
N ALA A 124 -35.62 -11.16 -12.51
CA ALA A 124 -36.41 -10.70 -13.66
C ALA A 124 -36.57 -11.80 -14.72
N LEU A 125 -35.47 -12.51 -15.05
CA LEU A 125 -35.48 -13.60 -16.02
C LEU A 125 -36.33 -14.78 -15.53
N GLU A 126 -36.25 -15.15 -14.25
CA GLU A 126 -37.09 -16.21 -13.66
C GLU A 126 -38.58 -15.89 -13.76
N ARG A 127 -38.97 -14.63 -13.51
CA ARG A 127 -40.35 -14.18 -13.70
C ARG A 127 -40.79 -14.24 -15.15
N GLN A 128 -39.92 -13.85 -16.09
CA GLN A 128 -40.21 -13.95 -17.53
C GLN A 128 -40.35 -15.39 -17.99
N LEU A 129 -39.49 -16.30 -17.49
CA LEU A 129 -39.56 -17.72 -17.78
C LEU A 129 -40.88 -18.30 -17.28
N ALA A 130 -41.23 -18.07 -16.01
CA ALA A 130 -42.48 -18.55 -15.43
C ALA A 130 -43.72 -18.05 -16.20
N ALA A 131 -43.73 -16.77 -16.61
CA ALA A 131 -44.81 -16.21 -17.42
C ALA A 131 -44.89 -16.86 -18.82
N THR A 132 -43.74 -17.13 -19.43
CA THR A 132 -43.66 -17.78 -20.75
C THR A 132 -44.11 -19.23 -20.68
N GLU A 133 -43.68 -19.98 -19.65
CA GLU A 133 -44.10 -21.37 -19.41
C GLU A 133 -45.61 -21.46 -19.18
N GLU A 134 -46.18 -20.56 -18.39
CA GLU A 134 -47.62 -20.51 -18.17
C GLU A 134 -48.39 -20.21 -19.47
N THR A 135 -47.90 -19.27 -20.28
CA THR A 135 -48.48 -18.96 -21.59
C THR A 135 -48.38 -20.16 -22.53
N ALA A 136 -47.25 -20.88 -22.53
CA ALA A 136 -47.04 -22.07 -23.34
C ALA A 136 -48.01 -23.19 -22.93
N ARG A 137 -48.14 -23.47 -21.63
CA ARG A 137 -49.10 -24.45 -21.10
C ARG A 137 -50.53 -24.15 -21.50
N ARG A 138 -50.97 -22.89 -21.39
CA ARG A 138 -52.32 -22.48 -21.84
C ARG A 138 -52.53 -22.71 -23.33
N ARG A 139 -51.53 -22.37 -24.16
CA ARG A 139 -51.58 -22.62 -25.61
C ARG A 139 -51.63 -24.11 -25.95
N GLU A 140 -50.86 -24.94 -25.26
CA GLU A 140 -50.90 -26.39 -25.42
C GLU A 140 -52.29 -26.95 -25.08
N GLN A 141 -52.89 -26.50 -23.97
CA GLN A 141 -54.25 -26.89 -23.60
C GLN A 141 -55.28 -26.39 -24.62
N ALA A 142 -55.19 -25.14 -25.08
CA ALA A 142 -56.05 -24.60 -26.13
C ALA A 142 -55.96 -25.43 -27.42
N ASN A 143 -54.74 -25.78 -27.85
CA ASN A 143 -54.50 -26.63 -29.02
C ASN A 143 -55.10 -28.03 -28.84
N ALA A 144 -54.98 -28.63 -27.65
CA ALA A 144 -55.60 -29.92 -27.36
C ALA A 144 -57.14 -29.85 -27.46
N ARG A 145 -57.76 -28.76 -26.99
CA ARG A 145 -59.21 -28.52 -27.13
C ARG A 145 -59.62 -28.31 -28.59
N LEU A 146 -58.84 -27.58 -29.37
CA LEU A 146 -59.08 -27.42 -30.81
C LEU A 146 -58.97 -28.74 -31.56
N ALA A 147 -57.98 -29.58 -31.24
CA ALA A 147 -57.86 -30.91 -31.83
C ALA A 147 -59.10 -31.77 -31.55
N GLN A 148 -59.60 -31.75 -30.30
CA GLN A 148 -60.86 -32.41 -29.94
C GLN A 148 -62.06 -31.84 -30.69
N ALA A 149 -62.12 -30.52 -30.89
CA ALA A 149 -63.19 -29.86 -31.63
C ALA A 149 -63.18 -30.25 -33.12
N ILE A 150 -61.99 -30.42 -33.71
CA ILE A 150 -61.82 -30.90 -35.09
C ILE A 150 -62.37 -32.32 -35.20
N THR A 151 -61.99 -33.23 -34.30
CA THR A 151 -62.53 -34.61 -34.29
C THR A 151 -64.05 -34.62 -34.16
N ALA A 152 -64.63 -33.82 -33.26
CA ALA A 152 -66.09 -33.72 -33.12
C ALA A 152 -66.76 -33.15 -34.39
N ALA A 153 -66.10 -32.24 -35.11
CA ALA A 153 -66.60 -31.72 -36.38
C ALA A 153 -66.55 -32.78 -37.49
N GLU A 154 -65.50 -33.59 -37.53
CA GLU A 154 -65.38 -34.72 -38.46
C GLU A 154 -66.47 -35.78 -38.20
N GLU A 155 -66.71 -36.13 -36.93
CA GLU A 155 -67.81 -37.02 -36.51
C GLU A 155 -69.18 -36.46 -36.96
N LEU A 156 -69.41 -35.16 -36.75
CA LEU A 156 -70.63 -34.48 -37.18
C LEU A 156 -70.80 -34.50 -38.70
N LEU A 157 -69.74 -34.26 -39.47
CA LEU A 157 -69.77 -34.31 -40.93
C LEU A 157 -70.11 -35.72 -41.43
N GLN A 158 -69.51 -36.76 -40.83
CA GLN A 158 -69.80 -38.15 -41.19
C GLN A 158 -71.27 -38.50 -40.87
N MET A 159 -71.78 -38.09 -39.71
CA MET A 159 -73.18 -38.29 -39.33
C MET A 159 -74.12 -37.59 -40.32
N LEU A 160 -73.86 -36.32 -40.66
CA LEU A 160 -74.67 -35.57 -41.61
C LEU A 160 -74.67 -36.23 -43.00
N ALA A 161 -73.53 -36.73 -43.46
CA ALA A 161 -73.44 -37.48 -44.71
C ALA A 161 -74.27 -38.78 -44.67
N SER A 162 -74.23 -39.53 -43.57
CA SER A 162 -75.07 -40.72 -43.39
C SER A 162 -76.56 -40.38 -43.36
N GLU A 163 -76.96 -39.28 -42.72
CA GLU A 163 -78.35 -38.84 -42.70
C GLU A 163 -78.82 -38.35 -44.08
N GLN A 164 -77.94 -37.76 -44.90
CA GLN A 164 -78.27 -37.38 -46.29
C GLN A 164 -78.68 -38.59 -47.13
N LEU A 165 -78.00 -39.73 -46.98
CA LEU A 165 -78.34 -40.97 -47.69
C LEU A 165 -79.76 -41.47 -47.36
N LYS A 166 -80.28 -41.20 -46.16
CA LYS A 166 -81.66 -41.60 -45.78
C LYS A 166 -82.72 -40.88 -46.61
N TYR A 167 -82.44 -39.68 -47.10
CA TYR A 167 -83.36 -38.93 -47.97
C TYR A 167 -83.49 -39.55 -49.37
N GLU A 168 -82.60 -40.47 -49.75
CA GLU A 168 -82.71 -41.24 -50.99
C GLU A 168 -83.73 -42.38 -50.88
N ASN A 169 -84.17 -42.73 -49.65
CA ASN A 169 -85.09 -43.83 -49.38
C ASN A 169 -86.32 -43.35 -48.59
N LEU A 170 -87.34 -42.92 -49.33
CA LEU A 170 -88.59 -42.38 -48.79
C LEU A 170 -89.73 -43.40 -48.90
N ASP A 171 -90.63 -43.40 -47.91
CA ASP A 171 -91.88 -44.16 -47.94
C ASP A 171 -92.91 -43.54 -48.91
N ALA A 172 -94.06 -44.22 -49.07
CA ALA A 172 -95.13 -43.76 -49.96
C ALA A 172 -95.76 -42.41 -49.52
N GLN A 173 -95.48 -41.96 -48.29
CA GLN A 173 -95.94 -40.71 -47.70
C GLN A 173 -94.85 -39.61 -47.78
N GLY A 174 -93.66 -39.92 -48.32
CA GLY A 174 -92.54 -38.99 -48.47
C GLY A 174 -91.68 -38.82 -47.23
N ASN A 175 -91.79 -39.71 -46.22
CA ASN A 175 -90.94 -39.69 -45.03
C ASN A 175 -89.75 -40.63 -45.18
N THR A 176 -88.65 -40.37 -44.47
CA THR A 176 -87.51 -41.30 -44.46
C THR A 176 -87.91 -42.62 -43.79
N VAL A 177 -87.58 -43.75 -44.44
CA VAL A 177 -87.88 -45.09 -43.91
C VAL A 177 -87.16 -45.33 -42.58
N GLU A 178 -85.90 -44.88 -42.49
CA GLU A 178 -85.17 -44.81 -41.22
C GLU A 178 -85.37 -43.44 -40.56
N PRO A 179 -85.61 -43.38 -39.24
CA PRO A 179 -85.77 -42.10 -38.55
C PRO A 179 -84.45 -41.32 -38.53
N LEU A 180 -84.57 -39.98 -38.56
CA LEU A 180 -83.43 -39.08 -38.54
C LEU A 180 -82.83 -38.93 -37.13
N GLN A 181 -81.51 -38.97 -37.03
CA GLN A 181 -80.79 -38.88 -35.74
C GLN A 181 -80.52 -37.43 -35.31
N LYS A 182 -81.56 -36.60 -35.29
CA LYS A 182 -81.44 -35.15 -35.02
C LYS A 182 -80.88 -34.83 -33.62
N ALA A 183 -81.20 -35.65 -32.62
CA ALA A 183 -80.70 -35.47 -31.26
C ALA A 183 -79.16 -35.65 -31.19
N LEU A 184 -78.64 -36.68 -31.84
CA LEU A 184 -77.19 -36.97 -31.88
C LEU A 184 -76.42 -35.90 -32.67
N ILE A 185 -76.97 -35.41 -33.79
CA ILE A 185 -76.42 -34.26 -34.52
C ILE A 185 -76.32 -33.04 -33.61
N SER A 186 -77.39 -32.72 -32.89
CA SER A 186 -77.41 -31.58 -31.97
C SER A 186 -76.40 -31.73 -30.83
N GLU A 187 -76.18 -32.94 -30.33
CA GLU A 187 -75.21 -33.23 -29.29
C GLU A 187 -73.77 -33.03 -29.80
N LEU A 188 -73.44 -33.57 -30.99
CA LEU A 188 -72.13 -33.40 -31.62
C LEU A 188 -71.84 -31.92 -31.94
N GLU A 189 -72.83 -31.19 -32.44
CA GLU A 189 -72.71 -29.75 -32.67
C GLU A 189 -72.47 -28.98 -31.37
N ALA A 190 -73.23 -29.28 -30.31
CA ALA A 190 -73.04 -28.68 -29.00
C ALA A 190 -71.66 -28.97 -28.42
N ARG A 191 -71.17 -30.21 -28.55
CA ARG A 191 -69.83 -30.64 -28.11
C ARG A 191 -68.73 -29.89 -28.85
N LYS A 192 -68.80 -29.82 -30.18
CA LYS A 192 -67.86 -29.01 -30.99
C LYS A 192 -67.84 -27.56 -30.51
N ASN A 193 -69.01 -26.94 -30.38
CA ASN A 193 -69.13 -25.54 -29.99
C ASN A 193 -68.61 -25.28 -28.57
N ALA A 194 -68.81 -26.22 -27.64
CA ALA A 194 -68.24 -26.14 -26.29
C ALA A 194 -66.70 -26.18 -26.32
N LEU A 195 -66.12 -27.14 -27.04
CA LEU A 195 -64.66 -27.28 -27.15
C LEU A 195 -63.99 -26.05 -27.80
N VAL A 196 -64.62 -25.46 -28.81
CA VAL A 196 -64.14 -24.20 -29.41
C VAL A 196 -64.15 -23.05 -28.40
N ARG A 197 -65.22 -22.92 -27.61
CA ARG A 197 -65.29 -21.87 -26.57
C ARG A 197 -64.25 -22.09 -25.46
N GLU A 198 -64.05 -23.33 -25.04
CA GLU A 198 -63.00 -23.69 -24.06
C GLU A 198 -61.61 -23.34 -24.59
N ALA A 199 -61.32 -23.66 -25.86
CA ALA A 199 -60.05 -23.29 -26.49
C ALA A 199 -59.85 -21.77 -26.54
N GLN A 200 -60.88 -21.01 -26.90
CA GLN A 200 -60.84 -19.55 -26.93
C GLN A 200 -60.61 -18.95 -25.54
N ALA A 201 -61.24 -19.52 -24.51
CA ALA A 201 -61.05 -19.08 -23.13
C ALA A 201 -59.62 -19.33 -22.62
N LEU A 202 -58.92 -20.34 -23.15
CA LEU A 202 -57.53 -20.65 -22.81
C LEU A 202 -56.50 -19.86 -23.65
N GLY A 203 -56.89 -19.41 -24.84
CA GLY A 203 -56.03 -18.64 -25.74
C GLY A 203 -55.98 -17.14 -25.46
N ASN A 204 -56.95 -16.62 -24.70
CA ASN A 204 -57.02 -15.23 -24.22
C ASN A 204 -56.41 -15.08 -22.83
#